data_AF-A0A7X5KP52-F1
#
_entry.id   AF-A0A7X5KP52-F1
#
_cell.length_a   1.000
_cell.length_b   1.000
_cell.length_c   1.000
_cell.angle_alpha   90.00
_cell.angle_beta   90.00
_cell.angle_gamma   90.00
#
_symmetry.space_group_name_H-M   'P 1'
#
loop_
_entity.id
_entity.type
_entity.pdbx_description
1 polymer ?
#
loop_
_entity_poly.entity_id
_entity_poly.type
_entity_poly.pdbx_seq_one_letter_code
_entity_poly.pdbx_strand_id
1 'polypeptide(L)'
;MIYEIHTPWGYKTEGKYVENENDAILKRLRRIEGQVKGIIRMVEEESTCDQILTQVSAVRAATNKVGGLILERYYEKRLGEVEAGVNPAQTFQELIATTQKFLGFLQEVEGARHE
;
A
#
# COMPACT_ATOMS: atom_id res chain seq x y z
N MET A 1 29.24 -13.79 -2.37
CA MET A 1 28.13 -13.61 -1.42
C MET A 1 26.99 -13.00 -2.21
N ILE A 2 25.84 -13.69 -2.28
CA ILE A 2 24.65 -13.18 -2.95
C ILE A 2 23.94 -12.28 -1.94
N TYR A 3 23.69 -11.01 -2.27
CA TYR A 3 22.95 -10.13 -1.37
C TYR A 3 21.47 -10.49 -1.44
N GLU A 4 21.00 -11.25 -0.44
CA GLU A 4 19.57 -11.55 -0.28
C GLU A 4 18.80 -10.29 0.10
N ILE A 5 18.28 -9.58 -0.91
CA ILE A 5 17.39 -8.44 -0.69
C ILE A 5 16.05 -9.00 -0.18
N HIS A 6 15.89 -9.01 1.14
CA HIS A 6 14.67 -9.47 1.81
C HIS A 6 13.56 -8.43 1.63
N THR A 7 12.87 -8.50 0.49
CA THR A 7 11.67 -7.67 0.26
C THR A 7 10.47 -8.21 1.05
N PRO A 8 9.37 -7.44 1.19
CA PRO A 8 8.11 -7.96 1.72
C PRO A 8 7.57 -9.19 0.96
N TRP A 9 8.05 -9.40 -0.27
CA TRP A 9 7.56 -10.38 -1.25
C TRP A 9 8.50 -11.60 -1.42
N GLY A 10 9.48 -11.77 -0.53
CA GLY A 10 10.48 -12.83 -0.59
C GLY A 10 11.78 -12.43 -1.32
N TYR A 11 12.66 -13.42 -1.48
CA TYR A 11 13.99 -13.28 -2.09
C TYR A 11 13.95 -13.41 -3.63
N LYS A 12 14.81 -12.66 -4.29
CA LYS A 12 14.89 -12.62 -5.76
C LYS A 12 15.99 -13.57 -6.27
N THR A 13 15.63 -14.83 -6.52
CA THR A 13 16.53 -15.78 -7.20
C THR A 13 16.43 -15.65 -8.71
N GLU A 14 17.55 -15.85 -9.41
CA GLU A 14 17.58 -15.81 -10.88
C GLU A 14 16.70 -16.93 -11.47
N GLY A 15 15.73 -16.57 -12.32
CA GLY A 15 15.11 -17.50 -13.26
C GLY A 15 13.77 -18.14 -12.88
N LYS A 16 13.18 -17.91 -11.70
CA LYS A 16 11.81 -18.37 -11.39
C LYS A 16 10.91 -17.29 -10.78
N TYR A 17 9.99 -16.79 -11.60
CA TYR A 17 8.77 -16.16 -11.10
C TYR A 17 7.81 -17.28 -10.67
N VAL A 18 7.55 -17.39 -9.36
CA VAL A 18 6.29 -17.96 -8.88
C VAL A 18 5.15 -17.08 -9.42
N GLU A 19 4.00 -17.67 -9.72
CA GLU A 19 2.96 -17.06 -10.55
C GLU A 19 2.52 -15.68 -10.02
N ASN A 20 2.31 -14.73 -10.94
CA ASN A 20 2.81 -13.37 -10.75
C ASN A 20 1.86 -12.43 -9.96
N GLU A 21 1.70 -12.74 -8.68
CA GLU A 21 0.94 -11.93 -7.73
C GLU A 21 1.51 -10.53 -7.49
N ASN A 22 2.75 -10.27 -7.92
CA ASN A 22 3.39 -8.96 -7.91
C ASN A 22 2.88 -8.04 -9.03
N ASP A 23 2.84 -8.47 -10.31
CA ASP A 23 2.25 -7.60 -11.34
C ASP A 23 0.71 -7.49 -11.20
N ALA A 24 0.04 -8.35 -10.42
CA ALA A 24 -1.34 -8.05 -10.00
C ALA A 24 -1.44 -6.75 -9.17
N ILE A 25 -0.45 -6.46 -8.32
CA ILE A 25 -0.34 -5.19 -7.58
C ILE A 25 0.21 -4.09 -8.50
N LEU A 26 1.28 -4.34 -9.26
CA LEU A 26 1.85 -3.34 -10.18
C LEU A 26 0.85 -2.88 -11.24
N LYS A 27 0.01 -3.77 -11.78
CA LYS A 27 -1.08 -3.44 -12.71
C LYS A 27 -2.16 -2.56 -12.07
N ARG A 28 -2.40 -2.66 -10.76
CA ARG A 28 -3.29 -1.74 -10.03
C ARG A 28 -2.60 -0.39 -9.80
N LEU A 29 -1.33 -0.38 -9.41
CA LEU A 29 -0.53 0.85 -9.25
C LEU A 29 -0.40 1.63 -10.56
N ARG A 30 -0.11 0.96 -11.69
CA ARG A 30 -0.09 1.57 -13.05
C ARG A 30 -1.44 2.16 -13.47
N ARG A 31 -2.56 1.59 -13.00
CA ARG A 31 -3.90 2.17 -13.22
C ARG A 31 -4.10 3.44 -12.39
N ILE A 32 -3.70 3.42 -11.12
CA ILE A 32 -3.74 4.60 -10.24
C ILE A 32 -2.87 5.73 -10.81
N GLU A 33 -1.65 5.41 -11.29
CA GLU A 33 -0.78 6.35 -12.00
C GLU A 33 -1.48 7.00 -13.21
N GLY A 34 -2.18 6.19 -14.02
CA GLY A 34 -2.99 6.68 -15.14
C GLY A 34 -4.15 7.58 -14.71
N GLN A 35 -4.83 7.26 -13.60
CA GLN A 35 -5.89 8.11 -13.03
C GLN A 35 -5.36 9.45 -12.53
N VAL A 36 -4.20 9.46 -11.83
CA VAL A 36 -3.55 10.70 -11.39
C VAL A 36 -3.12 11.56 -12.58
N LYS A 37 -2.57 10.95 -13.64
CA LYS A 37 -2.29 11.65 -14.91
C LYS A 37 -3.54 12.20 -15.58
N GLY A 38 -4.69 11.53 -15.45
CA GLY A 38 -5.99 12.04 -15.88
C GLY A 38 -6.45 13.26 -15.09
N ILE A 39 -6.31 13.24 -13.76
CA ILE A 39 -6.64 14.38 -12.88
C ILE A 39 -5.78 15.60 -13.22
N ILE A 40 -4.48 15.43 -13.49
CA ILE A 40 -3.60 16.53 -13.91
C ILE A 40 -4.15 17.21 -15.17
N ARG A 41 -4.51 16.44 -16.20
CA ARG A 41 -5.11 16.99 -17.43
C ARG A 41 -6.43 17.70 -17.17
N MET A 42 -7.29 17.13 -16.31
CA MET A 42 -8.54 17.79 -15.95
C MET A 42 -8.33 19.17 -15.30
N VAL A 43 -7.25 19.35 -14.54
CA VAL A 43 -6.87 20.66 -13.98
C VAL A 43 -6.30 21.58 -15.08
N GLU A 44 -5.47 21.07 -15.98
CA GLU A 44 -4.91 21.80 -17.14
C GLU A 44 -6.00 22.25 -18.14
N GLU A 45 -7.08 21.47 -18.26
CA GLU A 45 -8.24 21.69 -19.14
C GLU A 45 -9.39 22.46 -18.45
N GLU A 46 -9.15 23.04 -17.25
CA GLU A 46 -10.14 23.80 -16.45
C GLU A 46 -11.47 23.04 -16.20
N SER A 47 -11.39 21.72 -15.98
CA SER A 47 -12.55 20.89 -15.63
C SER A 47 -13.19 21.29 -14.30
N THR A 48 -14.48 21.00 -14.17
CA THR A 48 -15.26 21.36 -12.97
C THR A 48 -14.76 20.68 -11.69
N CYS A 49 -14.88 21.37 -10.56
CA CYS A 49 -14.41 20.90 -9.26
C CYS A 49 -15.06 19.58 -8.84
N ASP A 50 -16.35 19.36 -9.11
CA ASP A 50 -17.07 18.13 -8.78
C ASP A 50 -16.57 16.93 -9.60
N GLN A 51 -16.26 17.12 -10.88
CA GLN A 51 -15.64 16.08 -11.70
C GLN A 51 -14.23 15.71 -11.20
N ILE A 52 -13.41 16.70 -10.84
CA ILE A 52 -12.07 16.49 -10.28
C ILE A 52 -12.16 15.75 -8.94
N LEU A 53 -13.02 16.20 -8.02
CA LEU A 53 -13.22 15.56 -6.71
C LEU A 53 -13.76 14.12 -6.82
N THR A 54 -14.56 13.84 -7.86
CA THR A 54 -15.01 12.49 -8.18
C THR A 54 -13.84 11.58 -8.59
N GLN A 55 -12.92 12.06 -9.44
CA GLN A 55 -11.73 11.29 -9.82
C GLN A 55 -10.73 11.13 -8.66
N VAL A 56 -10.53 12.16 -7.84
CA VAL A 56 -9.71 12.07 -6.61
C VAL A 56 -10.29 11.01 -5.66
N SER A 57 -11.61 10.95 -5.51
CA SER A 57 -12.29 9.93 -4.70
C SER A 57 -12.10 8.52 -5.28
N ALA A 58 -12.12 8.37 -6.60
CA ALA A 58 -11.84 7.10 -7.28
C ALA A 58 -10.38 6.65 -7.10
N VAL A 59 -9.41 7.58 -7.17
CA VAL A 59 -8.00 7.32 -6.85
C VAL A 59 -7.83 6.86 -5.40
N ARG A 60 -8.44 7.57 -4.43
CA ARG A 60 -8.40 7.18 -3.02
C ARG A 60 -8.94 5.77 -2.79
N ALA A 61 -10.08 5.44 -3.40
CA ALA A 61 -10.66 4.09 -3.30
C ALA A 61 -9.75 3.00 -3.92
N ALA A 62 -9.12 3.29 -5.06
CA ALA A 62 -8.17 2.39 -5.70
C ALA A 62 -6.89 2.17 -4.86
N THR A 63 -6.33 3.25 -4.30
CA THR A 63 -5.16 3.20 -3.40
C THR A 63 -5.47 2.41 -2.14
N ASN A 64 -6.61 2.65 -1.49
CA ASN A 64 -7.03 1.90 -0.30
C ASN A 64 -7.14 0.39 -0.60
N LYS A 65 -7.67 0.03 -1.77
CA LYS A 65 -7.77 -1.37 -2.21
C LYS A 65 -6.40 -2.02 -2.48
N VAL A 66 -5.42 -1.26 -2.98
CA VAL A 66 -4.04 -1.75 -3.11
C VAL A 66 -3.38 -1.90 -1.75
N GLY A 67 -3.55 -0.94 -0.84
CA GLY A 67 -3.02 -0.99 0.52
C GLY A 67 -3.55 -2.18 1.33
N GLY A 68 -4.84 -2.50 1.21
CA GLY A 68 -5.43 -3.71 1.83
C GLY A 68 -4.74 -5.01 1.38
N LEU A 69 -4.48 -5.17 0.08
CA LEU A 69 -3.76 -6.33 -0.47
C LEU A 69 -2.29 -6.42 0.00
N ILE A 70 -1.66 -5.27 0.29
CA ILE A 70 -0.31 -5.21 0.85
C ILE A 70 -0.35 -5.61 2.34
N LEU A 71 -1.35 -5.14 3.10
CA LEU A 71 -1.53 -5.50 4.51
C LEU A 71 -1.85 -6.99 4.70
N GLU A 72 -2.69 -7.57 3.86
CA GLU A 72 -3.04 -9.00 3.87
C GLU A 72 -1.77 -9.88 3.82
N ARG A 73 -0.90 -9.65 2.82
CA ARG A 73 0.38 -10.37 2.69
C ARG A 73 1.38 -10.05 3.81
N TYR A 74 1.35 -8.82 4.34
CA TYR A 74 2.14 -8.47 5.51
C TYR A 74 1.70 -9.28 6.74
N TYR A 75 0.39 -9.50 6.93
CA TYR A 75 -0.13 -10.36 7.99
C TYR A 75 0.27 -11.82 7.78
N GLU A 76 0.07 -12.38 6.58
CA GLU A 76 0.47 -13.76 6.23
C GLU A 76 1.95 -14.03 6.55
N LYS A 77 2.84 -13.13 6.10
CA LYS A 77 4.28 -13.23 6.39
C LYS A 77 4.58 -13.25 7.89
N ARG A 78 3.95 -12.33 8.65
CA ARG A 78 4.17 -12.21 10.09
C ARG A 78 3.59 -13.39 10.89
N LEU A 79 2.54 -14.03 10.42
CA LEU A 79 2.03 -15.28 11.01
C LEU A 79 3.03 -16.43 10.79
N GLY A 80 3.57 -16.59 9.59
CA GLY A 80 4.62 -17.60 9.33
C GLY A 80 5.92 -17.37 10.13
N GLU A 81 6.28 -16.12 10.41
CA GLU A 81 7.40 -15.80 11.31
C GLU A 81 7.13 -16.24 12.75
N VAL A 82 5.89 -16.16 13.23
CA VAL A 82 5.50 -16.66 14.57
C VAL A 82 5.56 -18.18 14.63
N GLU A 83 5.12 -18.88 13.59
CA GLU A 83 5.29 -20.34 13.48
C GLU A 83 6.77 -20.76 13.47
N ALA A 84 7.65 -19.93 12.90
CA ALA A 84 9.11 -20.09 12.95
C ALA A 84 9.76 -19.70 14.30
N GLY A 85 8.98 -19.34 15.31
CA GLY A 85 9.45 -19.07 16.68
C GLY A 85 9.70 -17.59 17.02
N VAL A 86 9.30 -16.64 16.18
CA VAL A 86 9.32 -15.21 16.53
C VAL A 86 8.26 -14.90 17.60
N ASN A 87 8.60 -14.02 18.55
CA ASN A 87 7.75 -13.70 19.70
C ASN A 87 6.35 -13.17 19.27
N PRO A 88 5.25 -13.90 19.58
CA PRO A 88 3.90 -13.51 19.14
C PRO A 88 3.46 -12.13 19.63
N ALA A 89 3.86 -11.74 20.84
CA ALA A 89 3.48 -10.45 21.43
C ALA A 89 4.19 -9.28 20.72
N GLN A 90 5.46 -9.45 20.34
CA GLN A 90 6.18 -8.46 19.54
C GLN A 90 5.55 -8.33 18.14
N THR A 91 5.33 -9.47 17.46
CA THR A 91 4.70 -9.49 16.14
C THR A 91 3.35 -8.78 16.16
N PHE A 92 2.51 -9.04 17.16
CA PHE A 92 1.20 -8.38 17.30
C PHE A 92 1.32 -6.84 17.44
N GLN A 93 2.28 -6.34 18.22
CA GLN A 93 2.52 -4.89 18.33
C GLN A 93 2.97 -4.28 17.00
N GLU A 94 3.85 -4.96 16.24
CA GLU A 94 4.27 -4.51 14.92
C GLU A 94 3.10 -4.49 13.92
N LEU A 95 2.23 -5.50 13.96
CA LEU A 95 1.02 -5.58 13.13
C LEU A 95 0.06 -4.41 13.39
N ILE A 96 -0.25 -4.15 14.67
CA ILE A 96 -1.13 -3.05 15.08
C ILE A 96 -0.53 -1.70 14.69
N ALA A 97 0.76 -1.46 14.98
CA ALA A 97 1.42 -0.20 14.67
C ALA A 97 1.48 0.09 13.16
N THR A 98 1.66 -0.94 12.32
CA THR A 98 1.66 -0.80 10.86
C THR A 98 0.26 -0.52 10.32
N THR A 99 -0.76 -1.16 10.89
CA THR A 99 -2.16 -1.01 10.48
C THR A 99 -2.73 0.36 10.90
N GLN A 100 -2.38 0.85 12.09
CA GLN A 100 -2.72 2.21 12.52
C GLN A 100 -2.14 3.29 11.59
N LYS A 101 -0.89 3.10 11.13
CA LYS A 101 -0.27 3.98 10.13
C LYS A 101 -1.01 3.95 8.79
N PHE A 102 -1.39 2.77 8.31
CA PHE A 102 -2.15 2.64 7.05
C PHE A 102 -3.54 3.28 7.12
N LEU A 103 -4.25 3.10 8.24
CA LEU A 103 -5.60 3.62 8.43
C LEU A 103 -5.65 5.11 8.81
N GLY A 104 -4.49 5.78 8.98
CA GLY A 104 -4.42 7.21 9.30
C GLY A 104 -4.82 7.59 10.73
N PHE A 105 -5.13 6.61 11.60
CA PHE A 105 -5.69 6.80 12.96
C PHE A 105 -4.84 7.65 13.92
N LEU A 106 -3.62 8.04 13.54
CA LEU A 106 -2.71 8.86 14.35
C LEU A 106 -2.30 10.19 13.70
N GLN A 107 -2.82 10.54 12.51
CA GLN A 107 -2.40 11.76 11.80
C GLN A 107 -3.33 12.98 12.00
N GLU A 108 -4.55 12.81 12.53
CA GLU A 108 -5.51 13.92 12.67
C GLU A 108 -5.29 14.81 13.91
N VAL A 109 -4.44 14.41 14.87
CA VAL A 109 -4.30 15.11 16.17
C VAL A 109 -3.29 16.26 16.13
N GLU A 110 -2.31 16.24 15.22
CA GLU A 110 -1.25 17.26 15.15
C GLU A 110 -1.62 18.47 14.26
N GLY A 111 -2.61 18.35 13.37
CA GLY A 111 -2.98 19.41 12.43
C GLY A 111 -3.95 20.48 12.98
N ALA A 112 -4.63 20.23 14.09
CA ALA A 112 -5.76 21.06 14.57
C ALA A 112 -5.38 22.15 15.59
N ARG A 113 -4.11 22.57 15.64
CA ARG A 113 -3.61 23.60 16.58
C ARG A 113 -2.53 24.51 15.99
N HIS A 114 -2.84 25.17 14.87
CA HIS A 114 -2.17 26.42 14.46
C HIS A 114 -3.08 27.26 13.55
N GLU A 115 -4.10 27.87 14.17
CA GLU A 115 -4.70 29.15 13.77
C GLU A 115 -4.62 30.10 14.97
#